data_AF-A0A915B6J0-F1
#
_entry.id   AF-A0A915B6J0-F1
#
_cell.length_a   1.000
_cell.length_b   1.000
_cell.length_c   1.000
_cell.angle_alpha   90.00
_cell.angle_beta   90.00
_cell.angle_gamma   90.00
#
_symmetry.space_group_name_H-M   'P 1'
#
loop_
_entity.id
_entity.type
_entity.pdbx_description
1 polymer ?
#
loop_
_entity_poly.entity_id
_entity_poly.type
_entity_poly.pdbx_seq_one_letter_code
_entity_poly.pdbx_strand_id
1 'polypeptide(L)'
;MKELPAKSVLRLECTCVHANKACNGSFKDRLWLFLLHRDFGDAVTPMNNESSRDAYQRLFVEREKERQRSLTRELEFHCRHPILSDPPRHPQPIPPYMPFRPDPDIPEGPFYPQPSNPFYPPENPFPGVPGFGPPRPRNPLDPFSGSELMPSRPRRPGGLPRQLPDGHSPFSGGFGGAGFI
;
A
#
# COMPACT_ATOMS: atom_id res chain seq x y z
N MET A 1 22.43 11.56 -14.00
CA MET A 1 21.94 10.26 -14.51
C MET A 1 22.51 9.06 -13.74
N LYS A 2 23.82 9.01 -13.44
CA LYS A 2 24.44 7.89 -12.70
C LYS A 2 23.93 7.72 -11.25
N GLU A 3 23.53 8.82 -10.61
CA GLU A 3 22.96 8.81 -9.25
C GLU A 3 21.50 8.36 -9.21
N LEU A 4 20.82 8.29 -10.36
CA LEU A 4 19.41 7.92 -10.40
C LEU A 4 19.27 6.40 -10.34
N PRO A 5 18.23 5.88 -9.66
CA PRO A 5 17.87 4.47 -9.77
C PRO A 5 17.34 4.19 -11.19
N ALA A 6 17.50 2.94 -11.66
CA ALA A 6 17.09 2.57 -13.02
C ALA A 6 15.61 2.86 -13.31
N LYS A 7 14.73 2.69 -12.31
CA LYS A 7 13.30 3.03 -12.40
C LYS A 7 13.07 4.52 -12.71
N SER A 8 13.88 5.41 -12.14
CA SER A 8 13.78 6.85 -12.41
C SER A 8 14.29 7.21 -13.80
N VAL A 9 15.35 6.53 -14.28
CA VAL A 9 15.84 6.68 -15.66
C VAL A 9 14.76 6.25 -16.67
N LEU A 10 14.11 5.12 -16.45
CA LEU A 10 13.00 4.67 -17.30
C LEU A 10 11.82 5.63 -17.29
N ARG A 11 11.46 6.20 -16.13
CA ARG A 11 10.42 7.23 -16.05
C ARG A 11 10.81 8.46 -16.83
N LEU A 12 12.06 8.91 -16.71
CA LEU A 12 12.60 10.07 -17.41
C LEU A 12 12.52 9.90 -18.93
N GLU A 13 12.82 8.71 -19.46
CA GLU A 13 12.66 8.39 -20.89
C GLU A 13 11.25 8.62 -21.43
N CYS A 14 10.22 8.45 -20.59
CA CYS A 14 8.81 8.60 -20.97
C CYS A 14 8.26 10.02 -20.74
N THR A 15 9.01 10.92 -20.12
CA THR A 15 8.49 12.25 -19.73
C THR A 15 8.34 13.21 -20.91
N CYS A 16 9.37 13.35 -21.73
CA CYS A 16 9.35 14.22 -22.91
C CYS A 16 10.41 13.80 -23.94
N VAL A 17 10.26 14.28 -25.19
CA VAL A 17 11.17 13.95 -26.30
C VAL A 17 12.62 14.33 -26.00
N HIS A 18 12.84 15.48 -25.33
CA HIS A 18 14.18 15.94 -24.96
C HIS A 18 14.83 15.02 -23.91
N ALA A 19 14.08 14.62 -22.90
CA ALA A 19 14.53 13.69 -21.88
C ALA A 19 14.80 12.29 -22.47
N ASN A 20 13.95 11.84 -23.39
CA ASN A 20 14.17 10.60 -24.13
C ASN A 20 15.48 10.64 -24.93
N LYS A 21 15.72 11.72 -25.70
CA LYS A 21 16.98 11.91 -26.44
C LYS A 21 18.19 11.97 -25.51
N ALA A 22 18.07 12.61 -24.35
CA ALA A 22 19.16 12.66 -23.36
C ALA A 22 19.46 11.27 -22.77
N CYS A 23 18.43 10.44 -22.54
CA CYS A 23 18.58 9.09 -22.01
C CYS A 23 19.09 8.07 -23.06
N ASN A 24 18.65 8.22 -24.31
CA ASN A 24 19.02 7.36 -25.42
C ASN A 24 20.16 7.93 -26.29
N GLY A 25 20.89 8.93 -25.78
CA GLY A 25 22.03 9.53 -26.47
C GLY A 25 23.24 8.59 -26.57
N SER A 26 24.38 9.12 -27.00
CA SER A 26 25.65 8.37 -27.21
C SER A 26 26.16 7.58 -25.99
N PHE A 27 25.69 7.90 -24.78
CA PHE A 27 26.12 7.26 -23.54
C PHE A 27 25.12 6.23 -22.99
N LYS A 28 24.07 5.87 -23.75
CA LYS A 28 23.01 4.94 -23.32
C LYS A 28 23.59 3.61 -22.81
N ASP A 29 24.41 2.93 -23.60
CA ASP A 29 24.94 1.62 -23.23
C ASP A 29 25.87 1.71 -22.02
N ARG A 30 26.70 2.75 -21.95
CA ARG A 30 27.56 3.00 -20.77
C ARG A 30 26.74 3.25 -19.51
N LEU A 31 25.59 3.93 -19.62
CA LEU A 31 24.69 4.16 -18.49
C LEU A 31 24.09 2.84 -18.01
N TRP A 32 23.56 2.03 -18.91
CA TRP A 32 22.94 0.75 -18.56
C TRP A 32 23.96 -0.27 -18.03
N LEU A 33 25.18 -0.29 -18.57
CA LEU A 33 26.28 -1.10 -18.06
C LEU A 33 26.68 -0.67 -16.64
N PHE A 34 26.75 0.64 -16.38
CA PHE A 34 26.99 1.15 -15.02
C PHE A 34 25.89 0.73 -14.04
N LEU A 35 24.62 0.83 -14.44
CA LEU A 35 23.50 0.41 -13.61
C LEU A 35 23.51 -1.11 -13.35
N LEU A 36 23.90 -1.90 -14.36
CA LEU A 36 24.06 -3.35 -14.26
C LEU A 36 25.08 -3.71 -13.16
N HIS A 37 26.28 -3.14 -13.23
CA HIS A 37 27.33 -3.42 -12.25
C HIS A 37 26.96 -2.89 -10.86
N ARG A 38 26.34 -1.70 -10.76
CA ARG A 38 25.93 -1.13 -9.47
C ARG A 38 24.89 -2.00 -8.76
N ASP A 39 23.90 -2.50 -9.48
CA ASP A 39 22.76 -3.19 -8.88
C ASP A 39 22.96 -4.72 -8.76
N PHE A 40 23.82 -5.32 -9.60
CA PHE A 40 24.06 -6.76 -9.66
C PHE A 40 25.51 -7.20 -9.42
N GLY A 41 26.46 -6.26 -9.38
CA GLY A 41 27.89 -6.50 -9.16
C GLY A 41 28.71 -6.60 -10.45
N ASP A 42 30.02 -6.46 -10.33
CA ASP A 42 30.97 -6.40 -11.47
C ASP A 42 31.18 -7.74 -12.20
N ALA A 43 30.75 -8.86 -11.60
CA ALA A 43 30.83 -10.18 -12.23
C ALA A 43 29.78 -10.40 -13.33
N VAL A 44 28.82 -9.48 -13.46
CA VAL A 44 27.68 -9.61 -14.35
C VAL A 44 27.94 -8.84 -15.64
N THR A 45 28.09 -9.57 -16.73
CA THR A 45 28.28 -8.99 -18.07
C THR A 45 27.12 -9.33 -19.01
N PRO A 46 26.84 -8.46 -20.01
CA PRO A 46 25.95 -8.80 -21.10
C PRO A 46 26.46 -10.05 -21.86
N MET A 47 25.54 -10.91 -22.27
CA MET A 47 25.78 -12.01 -23.22
C MET A 47 26.16 -11.46 -24.61
N ASN A 48 26.82 -12.30 -25.42
CA ASN A 48 27.47 -11.89 -26.68
C ASN A 48 26.57 -11.20 -27.73
N ASN A 49 25.24 -11.21 -27.57
CA ASN A 49 24.27 -10.61 -28.50
C ASN A 49 23.17 -9.77 -27.80
N GLU A 50 23.32 -9.44 -26.51
CA GLU A 50 22.32 -8.64 -25.79
C GLU A 50 22.83 -7.23 -25.50
N SER A 51 21.94 -6.23 -25.54
CA SER A 51 22.31 -4.88 -25.10
C SER A 51 22.46 -4.84 -23.58
N SER A 52 23.25 -3.89 -23.05
CA SER A 52 23.38 -3.73 -21.59
C SER A 52 22.03 -3.44 -20.90
N ARG A 53 21.08 -2.84 -21.63
CA ARG A 53 19.71 -2.59 -21.16
C ARG A 53 18.91 -3.89 -21.07
N ASP A 54 19.02 -4.76 -22.07
CA ASP A 54 18.31 -6.05 -22.09
C ASP A 54 18.86 -6.99 -21.01
N ALA A 55 20.19 -7.01 -20.83
CA ALA A 55 20.85 -7.72 -19.74
C ALA A 55 20.30 -7.27 -18.36
N TYR A 56 20.20 -5.95 -18.15
CA TYR A 56 19.62 -5.39 -16.93
C TYR A 56 18.17 -5.82 -16.73
N GLN A 57 17.35 -5.75 -17.78
CA GLN A 57 15.94 -6.14 -17.72
C GLN A 57 15.78 -7.62 -17.37
N ARG A 58 16.56 -8.49 -18.01
CA ARG A 58 16.56 -9.94 -17.76
C ARG A 58 16.84 -10.26 -16.29
N LEU A 59 17.91 -9.70 -15.74
CA LEU A 59 18.31 -9.94 -14.35
C LEU A 59 17.37 -9.29 -13.35
N PHE A 60 16.80 -8.13 -13.68
CA PHE A 60 15.78 -7.50 -12.86
C PHE A 60 14.56 -8.42 -12.71
N VAL A 61 14.06 -8.96 -13.83
CA VAL A 61 12.94 -9.92 -13.83
C VAL A 61 13.30 -11.19 -13.07
N GLU A 62 14.51 -11.71 -13.26
CA GLU A 62 14.99 -12.90 -12.55
C GLU A 62 15.04 -12.69 -11.02
N ARG A 63 15.56 -11.54 -10.57
CA ARG A 63 15.60 -11.17 -9.15
C ARG A 63 14.21 -10.99 -8.55
N GLU A 64 13.28 -10.40 -9.29
CA GLU A 64 11.87 -10.28 -8.84
C GLU A 64 11.21 -11.66 -8.72
N LYS A 65 11.44 -12.55 -9.69
CA LYS A 65 10.94 -13.94 -9.64
C LYS A 65 11.51 -14.70 -8.45
N GLU A 66 12.80 -14.54 -8.16
CA GLU A 66 13.44 -15.19 -7.03
C GLU A 66 12.87 -14.68 -5.70
N ARG A 67 12.65 -13.36 -5.57
CA ARG A 67 11.96 -12.79 -4.41
C ARG A 67 10.54 -13.31 -4.25
N GLN A 68 9.80 -13.48 -5.34
CA GLN A 68 8.47 -14.08 -5.28
C GLN A 68 8.53 -15.53 -4.82
N ARG A 69 9.47 -16.33 -5.33
CA ARG A 69 9.67 -17.72 -4.89
C ARG A 69 10.04 -17.81 -3.42
N SER A 70 10.90 -16.94 -2.91
CA SER A 70 11.27 -16.93 -1.50
C SER A 70 10.08 -16.60 -0.60
N LEU A 71 9.28 -15.60 -0.96
CA LEU A 71 8.05 -15.25 -0.24
C LEU A 71 7.04 -16.40 -0.25
N THR A 72 6.85 -17.05 -1.40
CA THR A 72 5.95 -18.21 -1.49
C THR A 72 6.43 -19.36 -0.60
N ARG A 73 7.74 -19.64 -0.58
CA ARG A 73 8.33 -20.67 0.30
C ARG A 73 8.15 -20.34 1.78
N GLU A 74 8.34 -19.08 2.16
CA GLU A 74 8.12 -18.60 3.53
C GLU A 74 6.64 -18.75 3.93
N LEU A 75 5.72 -18.35 3.04
CA LEU A 75 4.29 -18.52 3.27
C LEU A 75 3.90 -20.00 3.40
N GLU A 76 4.42 -20.85 2.51
CA GLU A 76 4.19 -22.30 2.55
C GLU A 76 4.74 -22.90 3.85
N PHE A 77 5.92 -22.47 4.28
CA PHE A 77 6.51 -22.87 5.56
C PHE A 77 5.59 -22.49 6.73
N HIS A 78 5.08 -21.26 6.78
CA HIS A 78 4.13 -20.83 7.83
C HIS A 78 2.79 -21.55 7.77
N CYS A 79 2.29 -21.93 6.58
CA CYS A 79 1.09 -22.74 6.46
C CYS A 79 1.29 -24.17 6.97
N ARG A 80 2.48 -24.76 6.75
CA ARG A 80 2.84 -26.11 7.24
C ARG A 80 3.21 -26.12 8.72
N HIS A 81 3.74 -25.01 9.21
CA HIS A 81 4.14 -24.79 10.59
C HIS A 81 3.45 -23.52 11.08
N PRO A 82 2.13 -23.59 11.37
CA PRO A 82 1.47 -22.48 12.02
C PRO A 82 2.27 -22.22 13.29
N ILE A 83 2.92 -21.06 13.35
CA ILE A 83 3.45 -20.55 14.60
C ILE A 83 2.23 -20.55 15.50
N LEU A 84 2.22 -21.41 16.51
CA LEU A 84 1.35 -21.19 17.65
C LEU A 84 1.77 -19.81 18.12
N SER A 85 1.04 -18.77 17.72
CA SER A 85 1.02 -17.54 18.47
C SER A 85 0.89 -18.01 19.91
N ASP A 86 1.88 -17.70 20.75
CA ASP A 86 1.77 -18.00 22.18
C ASP A 86 0.34 -17.68 22.57
N PRO A 87 -0.43 -18.65 23.13
CA PRO A 87 -1.81 -18.40 23.47
C PRO A 87 -1.83 -17.08 24.23
N PRO A 88 -2.71 -16.13 23.88
CA PRO A 88 -2.67 -14.79 24.44
C PRO A 88 -2.50 -14.96 25.93
N ARG A 89 -1.32 -14.57 26.45
CA ARG A 89 -1.00 -14.79 27.87
C ARG A 89 -2.20 -14.22 28.59
N HIS A 90 -2.93 -15.10 29.27
CA HIS A 90 -4.08 -14.70 30.05
C HIS A 90 -3.60 -13.50 30.87
N PRO A 91 -4.22 -12.31 30.76
CA PRO A 91 -3.76 -11.17 31.52
C PRO A 91 -3.67 -11.64 32.96
N GLN A 92 -2.45 -11.71 33.49
CA GLN A 92 -2.21 -12.11 34.86
C GLN A 92 -3.12 -11.22 35.70
N PRO A 93 -3.95 -11.78 36.60
CA PRO A 93 -4.82 -10.97 37.43
C PRO A 93 -3.93 -9.94 38.13
N ILE A 94 -4.17 -8.66 37.83
CA ILE A 94 -3.51 -7.56 38.51
C ILE A 94 -3.80 -7.77 40.00
N PRO A 95 -2.78 -7.87 40.87
CA PRO A 95 -3.02 -8.07 42.29
C PRO A 95 -3.96 -6.96 42.80
N PRO A 96 -5.04 -7.31 43.50
CA PRO A 96 -5.96 -6.31 43.99
C PRO A 96 -5.23 -5.44 45.01
N TYR A 97 -5.18 -4.14 44.74
CA TYR A 97 -4.78 -3.11 45.70
C TYR A 97 -3.27 -3.07 46.04
N MET A 98 -2.48 -2.45 45.18
CA MET A 98 -1.35 -1.64 45.66
C MET A 98 -1.92 -0.25 46.01
N PRO A 99 -1.91 0.19 47.28
CA PRO A 99 -2.24 1.56 47.60
C PRO A 99 -1.24 2.46 46.89
N PHE A 100 -1.73 3.27 45.95
CA PHE A 100 -0.95 4.36 45.38
C PHE A 100 -0.54 5.25 46.55
N ARG A 101 0.75 5.21 46.92
CA ARG A 101 1.34 6.17 47.86
C ARG A 101 1.86 7.33 47.02
N PRO A 102 1.12 8.43 46.88
CA PRO A 102 1.65 9.63 46.25
C PRO A 102 2.89 10.10 47.02
N ASP A 103 3.89 10.54 46.28
CA ASP A 103 5.09 11.16 46.84
C ASP A 103 4.67 12.44 47.58
N PRO A 104 4.94 12.56 48.90
CA PRO A 104 4.50 13.71 49.70
C PRO A 104 5.09 15.04 49.23
N ASP A 105 6.13 15.02 48.41
CA ASP A 105 6.81 16.22 47.90
C ASP A 105 6.25 16.72 46.56
N ILE A 106 5.34 15.99 45.91
CA ILE A 106 4.76 16.38 44.62
C ILE A 106 3.39 17.06 44.83
N PRO A 107 3.23 18.35 44.49
CA PRO A 107 1.95 19.02 44.61
C PRO A 107 0.90 18.40 43.68
N GLU A 108 -0.31 18.19 44.21
CA GLU A 108 -1.46 17.71 43.43
C GLU A 108 -1.89 18.77 42.40
N GLY A 109 -1.30 18.69 41.21
CA GLY A 109 -1.71 19.49 40.05
C GLY A 109 -2.85 18.83 39.26
N PRO A 110 -3.46 19.51 38.28
CA PRO A 110 -4.57 18.99 37.47
C PRO A 110 -4.22 17.77 36.61
N PHE A 111 -2.94 17.39 36.56
CA PHE A 111 -2.42 16.21 35.88
C PHE A 111 -2.14 15.04 36.83
N TYR A 112 -2.54 15.12 38.10
CA TYR A 112 -2.39 14.01 39.02
C TYR A 112 -3.23 12.82 38.53
N PRO A 113 -2.64 11.62 38.39
CA PRO A 113 -3.40 10.45 37.97
C PRO A 113 -4.41 10.12 39.06
N GLN A 114 -5.69 10.34 38.77
CA GLN A 114 -6.76 9.90 39.65
C GLN A 114 -6.67 8.38 39.78
N PRO A 115 -6.83 7.79 40.98
CA PRO A 115 -6.84 6.36 41.16
C PRO A 115 -8.05 5.77 40.41
N SER A 116 -7.86 5.38 39.15
CA SER A 116 -8.92 4.83 38.32
C SER A 116 -9.16 3.38 38.71
N ASN A 117 -10.36 3.09 39.23
CA ASN A 117 -10.83 1.73 39.42
C ASN A 117 -10.92 1.04 38.04
N PRO A 118 -10.25 -0.10 37.78
CA PRO A 118 -10.18 -0.71 36.45
C PRO A 118 -11.53 -1.23 35.92
N PHE A 119 -12.56 -1.29 36.76
CA PHE A 119 -13.93 -1.66 36.37
C PHE A 119 -14.79 -0.47 35.91
N TYR A 120 -14.27 0.75 36.00
CA TYR A 120 -14.95 1.95 35.50
C TYR A 120 -14.14 2.55 34.36
N PRO A 121 -14.75 2.75 33.17
CA PRO A 121 -14.09 3.51 32.12
C PRO A 121 -13.85 4.94 32.61
N PRO A 122 -12.74 5.59 32.20
CA PRO A 122 -12.49 6.98 32.52
C PRO A 122 -13.66 7.84 32.06
N GLU A 123 -14.06 8.81 32.88
CA GLU A 123 -15.09 9.78 32.48
C GLU A 123 -14.63 10.47 31.19
N ASN A 124 -15.45 10.34 30.15
CA ASN A 124 -15.15 10.92 28.85
C ASN A 124 -15.12 12.45 29.00
N PRO A 125 -13.97 13.11 28.77
CA PRO A 125 -13.85 14.56 28.93
C PRO A 125 -14.60 15.35 27.85
N PHE A 126 -15.19 14.67 26.87
CA PHE A 126 -16.01 15.26 25.82
C PHE A 126 -17.50 14.94 26.04
N PRO A 127 -18.31 15.90 26.53
CA PRO A 127 -19.74 15.68 26.70
C PRO A 127 -20.43 15.75 25.33
N GLY A 128 -20.95 14.61 24.84
CA GLY A 128 -21.93 14.61 23.76
C GLY A 128 -21.72 13.56 22.67
N VAL A 129 -21.84 12.28 23.01
CA VAL A 129 -22.26 11.26 22.03
C VAL A 129 -23.65 10.78 22.44
N PRO A 130 -24.72 11.07 21.69
CA PRO A 130 -26.06 10.61 22.05
C PRO A 130 -26.14 9.09 21.92
N GLY A 131 -26.30 8.41 23.05
CA GLY A 131 -26.76 7.03 23.11
C GLY A 131 -28.16 6.90 22.49
N PHE A 132 -28.48 5.71 22.01
CA PHE A 132 -29.76 5.34 21.42
C PHE A 132 -30.92 5.69 22.38
N GLY A 133 -31.56 6.82 22.12
CA GLY A 133 -32.78 7.29 22.77
C GLY A 133 -33.70 7.93 21.74
N PRO A 134 -34.98 8.14 22.06
CA PRO A 134 -35.99 8.62 21.11
C PRO A 134 -35.61 9.98 20.52
N PRO A 135 -36.00 10.28 19.26
CA PRO A 135 -35.45 11.39 18.49
C PRO A 135 -35.74 12.73 19.17
N ARG A 136 -34.69 13.42 19.60
CA ARG A 136 -34.77 14.80 20.10
C ARG A 136 -35.08 15.76 18.93
N PRO A 137 -35.81 16.86 19.18
CA PRO A 137 -36.08 17.87 18.16
C PRO A 137 -34.78 18.47 17.64
N ARG A 138 -34.67 18.60 16.31
CA ARG A 138 -33.49 19.08 15.59
C ARG A 138 -33.07 20.48 16.04
N ASN A 139 -31.79 20.63 16.36
CA ASN A 139 -31.19 21.91 16.71
C ASN A 139 -30.93 22.73 15.42
N PRO A 140 -31.54 23.91 15.24
CA PRO A 140 -31.41 24.70 14.01
C PRO A 140 -30.02 25.34 13.81
N LEU A 141 -29.09 25.19 14.77
CA LEU A 141 -27.73 25.72 14.69
C LEU A 141 -26.66 24.65 14.39
N ASP A 142 -27.06 23.39 14.15
CA ASP A 142 -26.12 22.31 13.82
C ASP A 142 -25.80 22.31 12.31
N PRO A 143 -24.53 22.55 11.91
CA PRO A 143 -24.11 22.61 10.50
C PRO A 143 -24.20 21.25 9.77
N PHE A 144 -24.38 20.14 10.50
CA PHE A 144 -24.56 18.81 9.92
C PHE A 144 -26.02 18.33 9.97
N SER A 145 -26.93 19.10 10.56
CA SER A 145 -28.35 18.75 10.68
C SER A 145 -29.16 18.95 9.38
N GLY A 146 -28.47 19.16 8.25
CA GLY A 146 -29.06 19.40 6.93
C GLY A 146 -28.44 18.56 5.81
N SER A 147 -27.86 17.39 6.07
CA SER A 147 -27.38 16.50 5.00
C SER A 147 -28.54 15.80 4.27
N GLU A 148 -29.50 16.57 3.76
CA GLU A 148 -30.18 16.16 2.54
C GLU A 148 -29.10 16.06 1.48
N LEU A 149 -28.97 14.86 0.91
CA LEU A 149 -28.08 14.56 -0.19
C LEU A 149 -28.26 15.62 -1.27
N MET A 150 -27.31 16.54 -1.39
CA MET A 150 -27.25 17.52 -2.48
C MET A 150 -27.52 16.78 -3.81
N PRO A 151 -28.64 17.03 -4.51
CA PRO A 151 -29.03 16.26 -5.69
C PRO A 151 -28.14 16.54 -6.92
N SER A 152 -27.14 17.40 -6.78
CA SER A 152 -26.30 17.91 -7.87
C SER A 152 -24.97 17.16 -8.05
N ARG A 153 -24.66 16.14 -7.25
CA ARG A 153 -23.48 15.29 -7.51
C ARG A 153 -23.87 14.19 -8.50
N PRO A 154 -23.17 14.06 -9.66
CA PRO A 154 -23.42 12.94 -10.56
C PRO A 154 -23.27 11.62 -9.81
N ARG A 155 -24.28 10.75 -9.88
CA ARG A 155 -24.17 9.37 -9.38
C ARG A 155 -22.98 8.72 -10.09
N ARG A 156 -21.97 8.29 -9.33
CA ARG A 156 -20.99 7.33 -9.85
C ARG A 156 -21.77 6.11 -10.31
N PRO A 157 -21.59 5.60 -11.55
CA PRO A 157 -22.19 4.33 -11.95
C PRO A 157 -21.79 3.26 -10.92
N GLY A 158 -22.78 2.81 -10.15
CA GLY A 158 -22.62 1.72 -9.21
C GLY A 158 -22.38 0.44 -9.98
N GLY A 159 -21.26 -0.22 -9.68
CA GLY A 159 -21.00 -1.64 -9.91
C GLY A 159 -21.58 -2.29 -11.16
N LEU A 160 -20.77 -2.36 -12.21
CA LEU A 160 -20.74 -3.55 -13.07
C LEU A 160 -19.32 -4.10 -13.01
N PRO A 161 -19.11 -5.36 -12.57
CA PRO A 161 -17.81 -6.00 -12.72
C PRO A 161 -17.45 -6.02 -14.21
N ARG A 162 -16.20 -5.69 -14.52
CA ARG A 162 -15.65 -5.78 -15.87
C ARG A 162 -15.79 -7.22 -16.34
N GLN A 163 -16.74 -7.49 -17.23
CA GLN A 163 -16.82 -8.79 -17.90
C GLN A 163 -15.53 -8.95 -18.72
N LEU A 164 -14.69 -9.89 -18.31
CA LEU A 164 -13.61 -10.41 -19.15
C LEU A 164 -14.27 -11.14 -20.32
N PRO A 165 -13.79 -11.00 -21.57
CA PRO A 165 -14.30 -11.81 -22.65
C PRO A 165 -13.98 -13.28 -22.35
N ASP A 166 -15.02 -14.07 -22.06
CA ASP A 166 -14.96 -15.51 -22.07
C ASP A 166 -14.54 -15.94 -23.48
N GLY A 167 -13.30 -16.42 -23.57
CA GLY A 167 -12.73 -16.89 -24.81
C GLY A 167 -13.36 -18.22 -25.20
N HIS A 168 -14.54 -18.20 -25.84
CA HIS A 168 -15.02 -19.26 -26.72
C HIS A 168 -16.03 -18.70 -27.74
N SER A 169 -15.61 -18.63 -29.01
CA SER A 169 -16.53 -18.75 -30.15
C SER A 169 -15.88 -19.61 -31.22
N PRO A 170 -16.38 -20.83 -31.49
CA PRO A 170 -16.21 -21.48 -32.78
C PRO A 170 -17.25 -20.93 -33.77
N PHE A 171 -16.95 -21.05 -35.06
CA PHE A 171 -17.73 -20.60 -36.24
C PHE A 171 -17.64 -19.09 -36.54
N SER A 172 -17.67 -18.61 -37.78
CA SER A 172 -17.47 -19.12 -39.15
C SER A 172 -17.87 -17.95 -40.05
N GLY A 173 -17.29 -17.83 -41.25
CA GLY A 173 -17.91 -17.11 -42.36
C GLY A 173 -17.53 -15.64 -42.51
N GLY A 174 -16.80 -15.36 -43.59
CA GLY A 174 -16.36 -14.01 -43.97
C GLY A 174 -17.36 -13.24 -44.84
N PHE A 175 -16.94 -12.03 -45.19
CA PHE A 175 -17.24 -11.18 -46.35
C PHE A 175 -16.23 -10.03 -46.22
N GLY A 176 -15.26 -9.81 -47.11
CA GLY A 176 -15.45 -9.37 -48.49
C GLY A 176 -15.30 -7.85 -48.53
N GLY A 177 -14.18 -7.33 -49.05
CA GLY A 177 -13.98 -5.89 -49.21
C GLY A 177 -12.55 -5.52 -49.60
N ALA A 178 -12.28 -5.56 -50.91
CA ALA A 178 -11.03 -5.11 -51.54
C ALA A 178 -11.09 -3.62 -51.91
N GLY A 179 -9.91 -2.99 -52.02
CA GLY A 179 -9.66 -1.73 -52.75
C GLY A 179 -9.33 -0.54 -51.83
N PHE A 180 -8.41 0.36 -52.14
CA PHE A 180 -7.45 0.59 -53.24
C PHE A 180 -6.47 1.68 -52.70
N ILE A 181 -5.21 1.63 -53.14
CA ILE A 181 -4.15 2.68 -53.17
C ILE A 181 -3.99 3.59 -51.94
#